data_AF-A0A4Q3H2L6-F1
#
_entry.id   AF-A0A4Q3H2L6-F1
#
_cell.length_a   1.000
_cell.length_b   1.000
_cell.length_c   1.000
_cell.angle_alpha   90.00
_cell.angle_beta   90.00
_cell.angle_gamma   90.00
#
_symmetry.space_group_name_H-M   'P 1'
#
loop_
_entity.id
_entity.type
_entity.pdbx_description
1 polymer ?
#
loop_
_entity_poly.entity_id
_entity_poly.type
_entity_poly.pdbx_seq_one_letter_code
_entity_poly.pdbx_strand_id
1 'polypeptide(L)'
;MDEQTITMLQASFADVMAIRQEAAALFYERLFAIDPALKPLFSDADMRSQEMKLMAALALVIGKLRQLGEVIPVLEGLAVKHVAYGVEEHHYATVGQALRSSG
;
A
#
# COMPACT_ATOMS: atom_id res chain seq x y z
N MET A 1 11.76 -2.58 14.88
CA MET A 1 12.24 -3.27 13.66
C MET A 1 13.75 -3.13 13.64
N ASP A 2 14.50 -4.22 13.46
CA ASP A 2 15.97 -4.15 13.44
C ASP A 2 16.52 -3.74 12.07
N GLU A 3 17.81 -3.38 12.03
CA GLU A 3 18.49 -2.91 10.81
C GLU A 3 18.54 -3.96 9.69
N GLN A 4 18.63 -5.23 10.06
CA GLN A 4 18.62 -6.33 9.10
C GLN A 4 17.26 -6.41 8.39
N THR A 5 16.17 -6.34 9.14
CA THR A 5 14.80 -6.32 8.61
C THR A 5 14.56 -5.11 7.72
N ILE A 6 15.00 -3.91 8.14
CA ILE A 6 14.88 -2.70 7.32
C ILE A 6 15.60 -2.89 5.98
N THR A 7 16.83 -3.39 6.01
CA THR A 7 17.64 -3.60 4.81
C THR A 7 17.01 -4.63 3.88
N MET A 8 16.52 -5.74 4.42
CA MET A 8 15.84 -6.78 3.64
C MET A 8 14.57 -6.25 2.97
N LEU A 9 13.72 -5.51 3.71
CA LEU A 9 12.51 -4.92 3.17
C LEU A 9 12.80 -3.93 2.04
N GLN A 10 13.80 -3.06 2.22
CA GLN A 10 14.19 -2.09 1.19
C GLN A 10 14.74 -2.77 -0.06
N ALA A 11 15.57 -3.80 0.11
CA ALA A 11 16.12 -4.57 -1.01
C ALA A 11 15.02 -5.31 -1.77
N SER A 12 14.16 -6.07 -1.08
CA SER A 12 13.07 -6.81 -1.74
C SER A 12 12.05 -5.88 -2.40
N PHE A 13 11.82 -4.70 -1.83
CA PHE A 13 10.91 -3.73 -2.43
C PHE A 13 11.46 -3.10 -3.71
N ALA A 14 12.80 -3.03 -3.88
CA ALA A 14 13.39 -2.56 -5.12
C ALA A 14 13.01 -3.45 -6.31
N ASP A 15 12.96 -4.78 -6.10
CA ASP A 15 12.52 -5.74 -7.12
C ASP A 15 11.04 -5.53 -7.48
N VAL A 16 10.18 -5.29 -6.47
CA VAL A 16 8.76 -4.97 -6.69
C VAL A 16 8.60 -3.65 -7.47
N MET A 17 9.44 -2.65 -7.20
CA MET A 17 9.41 -1.36 -7.92
C MET A 17 9.80 -1.47 -9.39
N ALA A 18 10.62 -2.47 -9.76
CA ALA A 18 10.96 -2.76 -11.14
C ALA A 18 9.72 -3.20 -11.95
N ILE A 19 8.78 -3.91 -11.32
CA ILE A 19 7.52 -4.41 -11.89
C ILE A 19 6.29 -3.71 -11.30
N ARG A 20 6.43 -2.42 -10.96
CA ARG A 20 5.44 -1.72 -10.12
C ARG A 20 4.02 -1.67 -10.69
N GLN A 21 3.87 -1.69 -12.00
CA GLN A 21 2.54 -1.64 -12.64
C GLN A 21 1.84 -3.00 -12.47
N GLU A 22 2.54 -4.08 -12.78
CA GLU A 22 2.08 -5.45 -12.63
C GLU A 22 1.81 -5.80 -11.16
N ALA A 23 2.71 -5.38 -10.26
CA ALA A 23 2.55 -5.59 -8.82
C ALA A 23 1.32 -4.87 -8.25
N ALA A 24 1.08 -3.63 -8.66
CA ALA A 24 -0.09 -2.87 -8.21
C ALA A 24 -1.40 -3.44 -8.75
N ALA A 25 -1.43 -3.84 -10.02
CA ALA A 25 -2.59 -4.50 -10.62
C ALA A 25 -2.92 -5.82 -9.89
N LEU A 26 -1.91 -6.65 -9.63
CA LEU A 26 -2.06 -7.90 -8.88
C LEU A 26 -2.54 -7.66 -7.44
N PHE A 27 -2.06 -6.59 -6.80
CA PHE A 27 -2.54 -6.20 -5.48
C PHE A 27 -4.05 -5.90 -5.49
N TYR A 28 -4.54 -5.08 -6.42
CA TYR A 28 -5.97 -4.74 -6.46
C TYR A 28 -6.84 -5.93 -6.88
N GLU A 29 -6.36 -6.77 -7.80
CA GLU A 29 -7.02 -8.03 -8.15
C GLU A 29 -7.23 -8.89 -6.89
N ARG A 30 -6.16 -9.08 -6.09
CA ARG A 30 -6.20 -9.84 -4.84
C ARG A 30 -7.08 -9.17 -3.78
N LEU A 31 -6.94 -7.86 -3.59
CA LEU A 31 -7.73 -7.09 -2.62
C LEU A 31 -9.22 -7.31 -2.86
N PHE A 32 -9.65 -7.20 -4.11
CA PHE A 32 -11.04 -7.35 -4.48
C PHE A 32 -11.53 -8.80 -4.60
N ALA A 33 -10.60 -9.77 -4.69
CA ALA A 33 -10.93 -11.19 -4.57
C ALA A 33 -11.13 -11.59 -3.10
N ILE A 34 -10.33 -11.03 -2.18
CA ILE A 34 -10.47 -11.26 -0.73
C ILE A 34 -11.73 -10.56 -0.21
N ASP A 35 -11.94 -9.31 -0.61
CA ASP A 35 -13.07 -8.50 -0.18
C ASP A 35 -13.71 -7.73 -1.35
N PRO A 36 -14.70 -8.34 -2.03
CA PRO A 36 -15.42 -7.68 -3.11
C PRO A 36 -16.18 -6.42 -2.67
N ALA A 37 -16.50 -6.27 -1.38
CA ALA A 37 -17.23 -5.12 -0.85
C ALA A 37 -16.39 -3.84 -0.83
N LEU A 38 -15.07 -3.95 -1.06
CA LEU A 38 -14.18 -2.81 -1.23
C LEU A 38 -14.27 -2.18 -2.62
N LYS A 39 -14.66 -2.93 -3.67
CA LYS A 39 -14.73 -2.42 -5.05
C LYS A 39 -15.51 -1.10 -5.16
N PRO A 40 -16.69 -0.93 -4.52
CA PRO A 40 -17.45 0.31 -4.57
C PRO A 40 -16.70 1.55 -4.06
N LEU A 41 -15.75 1.39 -3.13
CA LEU A 41 -14.93 2.52 -2.63
C LEU A 41 -13.99 3.10 -3.70
N PHE A 42 -13.78 2.36 -4.81
CA PHE A 42 -12.93 2.76 -5.92
C PHE A 42 -13.72 3.07 -7.20
N SER A 43 -15.07 3.12 -7.14
CA SER A 43 -15.94 3.29 -8.32
C SER A 43 -15.62 4.53 -9.15
N ASP A 44 -15.28 5.63 -8.47
CA ASP A 44 -14.99 6.93 -9.10
C ASP A 44 -13.49 7.15 -9.36
N ALA A 45 -12.65 6.16 -9.06
CA ALA A 45 -11.21 6.26 -9.21
C ALA A 45 -10.75 5.79 -10.60
N ASP A 46 -9.84 6.54 -11.21
CA ASP A 46 -9.01 5.99 -12.28
C ASP A 46 -8.03 4.98 -11.66
N MET A 47 -8.27 3.69 -11.92
CA MET A 47 -7.49 2.61 -11.32
C MET A 47 -6.00 2.68 -11.67
N ARG A 48 -5.63 3.18 -12.86
CA ARG A 48 -4.20 3.35 -13.20
C ARG A 48 -3.53 4.42 -12.34
N SER A 49 -4.21 5.56 -12.14
CA SER A 49 -3.74 6.58 -11.20
C SER A 49 -3.66 6.03 -9.77
N GLN A 50 -4.65 5.23 -9.36
CA GLN A 50 -4.75 4.67 -8.02
C GLN A 50 -3.66 3.62 -7.73
N GLU A 51 -3.32 2.78 -8.70
CA GLU A 51 -2.17 1.88 -8.67
C GLU A 51 -0.85 2.63 -8.47
N MET A 52 -0.63 3.72 -9.22
CA MET A 52 0.58 4.52 -9.05
C MET A 52 0.65 5.21 -7.68
N LYS A 53 -0.49 5.69 -7.16
CA LYS A 53 -0.56 6.28 -5.81
C LYS A 53 -0.19 5.27 -4.74
N LEU A 54 -0.67 4.02 -4.85
CA LEU A 54 -0.31 2.95 -3.92
C LEU A 54 1.20 2.72 -3.91
N MET A 55 1.81 2.52 -5.08
CA MET A 55 3.25 2.24 -5.16
C MET A 55 4.10 3.41 -4.66
N ALA A 56 3.68 4.66 -4.94
CA ALA A 56 4.35 5.84 -4.43
C ALA A 56 4.27 5.95 -2.90
N ALA A 57 3.11 5.66 -2.31
CA ALA A 57 2.93 5.67 -0.86
C ALA A 57 3.79 4.59 -0.17
N LEU A 58 3.81 3.37 -0.72
CA LEU A 58 4.68 2.29 -0.22
C LEU A 58 6.16 2.66 -0.33
N ALA A 59 6.59 3.21 -1.46
CA ALA A 59 7.97 3.65 -1.66
C ALA A 59 8.40 4.74 -0.67
N LEU A 60 7.52 5.70 -0.37
CA LEU A 60 7.79 6.73 0.61
C LEU A 60 8.03 6.12 2.01
N VAL A 61 7.15 5.22 2.46
CA VAL A 61 7.27 4.61 3.80
C VAL A 61 8.49 3.70 3.87
N ILE A 62 8.67 2.81 2.90
CA ILE A 62 9.77 1.83 2.88
C ILE A 62 11.13 2.55 2.75
N GLY A 63 11.21 3.60 1.93
CA GLY A 63 12.42 4.42 1.79
C GLY A 63 12.80 5.15 3.08
N LYS A 64 11.83 5.45 3.95
CA LYS A 64 12.01 6.24 5.18
C LYS A 64 11.89 5.44 6.46
N LEU A 65 12.03 4.11 6.42
CA LEU A 65 11.98 3.25 7.62
C LEU A 65 12.98 3.63 8.73
N ARG A 66 14.11 4.25 8.39
CA ARG A 66 15.10 4.77 9.37
C ARG A 66 14.80 6.18 9.88
N GLN A 67 13.87 6.87 9.24
CA GLN A 67 13.53 8.29 9.47
C GLN A 67 12.01 8.44 9.52
N LEU A 68 11.32 7.52 10.21
CA LEU A 68 9.85 7.48 10.21
C LEU A 68 9.22 8.79 10.70
N GLY A 69 9.90 9.50 11.61
CA GLY A 69 9.46 10.82 12.07
C GLY A 69 9.24 11.84 10.95
N GLU A 70 10.00 11.75 9.86
CA GLU A 70 9.87 12.65 8.71
C GLU A 70 8.61 12.37 7.87
N VAL A 71 8.07 11.15 7.92
CA VAL A 71 6.88 10.78 7.14
C VAL A 71 5.58 10.87 7.94
N ILE A 72 5.64 11.05 9.26
CA ILE A 72 4.46 11.17 10.13
C ILE A 72 3.45 12.20 9.59
N PRO A 73 3.83 13.45 9.24
CA PRO A 73 2.85 14.44 8.77
C PRO A 73 2.15 14.03 7.47
N VAL A 74 2.86 13.31 6.59
CA VAL A 74 2.28 12.77 5.36
C VAL A 74 1.31 11.64 5.66
N LEU A 75 1.65 10.75 6.59
CA LEU A 75 0.80 9.64 7.02
C LEU A 75 -0.47 10.14 7.71
N GLU A 76 -0.41 11.19 8.52
CA GLU A 76 -1.59 11.82 9.13
C GLU A 76 -2.53 12.39 8.06
N GLY A 77 -1.98 13.09 7.07
CA GLY A 77 -2.76 13.62 5.95
C GLY A 77 -3.40 12.50 5.11
N LEU A 78 -2.74 11.35 4.96
CA LEU A 78 -3.31 10.17 4.35
C LEU A 78 -4.42 9.57 5.22
N ALA A 79 -4.21 9.43 6.54
CA ALA A 79 -5.19 8.87 7.46
C ALA A 79 -6.52 9.63 7.43
N VAL A 80 -6.48 10.97 7.43
CA VAL A 80 -7.68 11.82 7.31
C VAL A 80 -8.47 11.51 6.03
N LYS A 81 -7.78 11.32 4.90
CA LYS A 81 -8.42 10.95 3.63
C LYS A 81 -9.05 9.56 3.68
N HIS A 82 -8.37 8.58 4.29
CA HIS A 82 -8.90 7.22 4.43
C HIS A 82 -10.19 7.20 5.25
N VAL A 83 -10.26 7.97 6.33
CA VAL A 83 -11.51 8.14 7.10
C VAL A 83 -12.62 8.73 6.21
N ALA A 84 -12.32 9.76 5.41
CA ALA A 84 -13.29 10.37 4.50
C ALA A 84 -13.78 9.41 3.39
N TYR A 85 -12.98 8.40 3.02
CA TYR A 85 -13.36 7.36 2.08
C TYR A 85 -14.20 6.23 2.70
N GLY A 86 -14.46 6.27 4.01
CA GLY A 86 -15.17 5.20 4.72
C GLY A 86 -14.30 3.98 5.02
N VAL A 87 -12.97 4.15 5.08
CA VAL A 87 -12.07 3.05 5.47
C VAL A 87 -12.19 2.78 6.97
N GLU A 88 -12.47 1.53 7.31
CA GLU A 88 -12.52 1.03 8.68
C GLU A 88 -11.28 0.21 9.04
N GLU A 89 -11.08 -0.04 10.34
CA GLU A 89 -9.94 -0.80 10.87
C GLU A 89 -9.79 -2.17 10.20
N HIS A 90 -10.90 -2.88 9.98
CA HIS A 90 -10.88 -4.23 9.42
C HIS A 90 -10.35 -4.26 7.97
N HIS A 91 -10.51 -3.17 7.20
CA HIS A 91 -9.97 -3.08 5.84
C HIS A 91 -8.44 -3.15 5.82
N TYR A 92 -7.74 -2.66 6.85
CA TYR A 92 -6.27 -2.72 6.92
C TYR A 92 -5.75 -4.16 6.98
N ALA A 93 -6.49 -5.07 7.63
CA ALA A 93 -6.13 -6.48 7.65
C ALA A 93 -6.27 -7.13 6.25
N THR A 94 -7.31 -6.76 5.49
CA THR A 94 -7.51 -7.19 4.10
C THR A 94 -6.41 -6.66 3.18
N VAL A 95 -6.05 -5.38 3.31
CA VAL A 95 -4.93 -4.77 2.57
C VAL A 95 -3.62 -5.48 2.89
N GLY A 96 -3.35 -5.76 4.17
CA GLY A 96 -2.17 -6.51 4.58
C GLY A 96 -2.12 -7.92 4.01
N GLN A 97 -3.26 -8.57 3.83
CA GLN A 97 -3.34 -9.87 3.15
C GLN A 97 -3.01 -9.75 1.66
N ALA A 98 -3.56 -8.75 0.97
CA ALA A 98 -3.33 -8.54 -0.45
C ALA A 98 -1.87 -8.14 -0.78
N LEU A 99 -1.18 -7.46 0.13
CA LEU A 99 0.24 -7.07 -0.03
C LEU A 99 1.23 -8.22 0.11
N ARG A 100 0.84 -9.32 0.78
CA ARG A 100 1.74 -10.47 0.93
C ARG A 100 1.85 -11.21 -0.39
N SER A 101 3.06 -11.58 -0.78
CA SER A 101 3.25 -12.60 -1.80
C SER A 101 2.68 -13.90 -1.25
N SER A 102 1.53 -14.35 -1.76
CA SER A 102 1.22 -15.78 -1.78
C SER A 102 2.41 -16.45 -2.48
N GLY A 103 3.04 -17.40 -1.80
CA GLY A 103 4.21 -18.12 -2.31
C GLY A 103 3.97 -18.79 -3.65
#